data_AF-A0A9W9AD90-F1
#
_entry.id   AF-A0A9W9AD90-F1
#
_cell.length_a   1.000
_cell.length_b   1.000
_cell.length_c   1.000
_cell.angle_alpha   90.00
_cell.angle_beta   90.00
_cell.angle_gamma   90.00
#
_symmetry.space_group_name_H-M   'P 1'
#
loop_
_entity.id
_entity.type
_entity.pdbx_description
1 polymer ?
#
loop_
_entity_poly.entity_id
_entity_poly.type
_entity_poly.pdbx_seq_one_letter_code
_entity_poly.pdbx_strand_id
1 'polypeptide(L)'
;MFIPVFSVRNSKILKKRAGGGGGRSSGSSSSSGKGSSGSSSSSSSGKGSSSNSDGKRSPSSTPRKGSSSSSSRSITPYGNGVTRIITIPSGQFFAGRSAGGATRLQIYGSKTYGSGYPGVSGRGVASRGFPFFFWPVVWGGAAGGTASYLYDENEAYNSSRPGGRLMTAAFQSNTTSSIFRILSDITTIFNLITDIHANCTHLTSNSASTPSSAVPYNSSASDAPKPEQVVQYFRSSTVALTLDGYNNTAVFDSEGTADVPLPSGIDTTLLDCMNFTIGAAVPLVDAGYIRWGTPSYGVVGLLWVVLFVGNLF
;
A
#
# COMPACT_ATOMS: atom_id res chain seq x y z
N MET A 1 -38.69 20.15 10.50
CA MET A 1 -39.67 19.04 10.48
C MET A 1 -40.68 19.33 9.40
N PHE A 2 -40.88 18.41 8.46
CA PHE A 2 -41.79 18.54 7.32
C PHE A 2 -42.47 17.18 7.09
N ILE A 3 -43.80 17.18 7.02
CA ILE A 3 -44.66 15.99 6.99
C ILE A 3 -45.15 15.78 5.54
N PRO A 4 -44.95 14.59 4.91
CA PRO A 4 -45.28 14.38 3.50
C PRO A 4 -46.53 13.52 3.33
N VAL A 5 -47.63 14.08 2.88
CA VAL A 5 -48.73 13.32 2.24
C VAL A 5 -49.35 14.23 1.18
N PHE A 6 -49.61 13.70 -0.02
CA PHE A 6 -50.22 14.35 -1.19
C PHE A 6 -49.30 15.14 -2.13
N SER A 7 -48.41 14.43 -2.84
CA SER A 7 -48.17 14.78 -4.25
C SER A 7 -47.65 13.60 -5.06
N VAL A 8 -48.40 13.26 -6.11
CA VAL A 8 -48.11 12.18 -7.07
C VAL A 8 -47.11 12.72 -8.11
N ARG A 9 -45.91 12.13 -8.20
CA ARG A 9 -44.94 12.49 -9.25
C ARG A 9 -45.26 11.74 -10.54
N ASN A 10 -45.63 12.53 -11.54
CA ASN A 10 -45.88 12.15 -12.92
C ASN A 10 -44.56 11.76 -13.62
N SER A 11 -44.40 10.50 -14.02
CA SER A 11 -43.21 10.00 -14.72
C SER A 11 -43.33 10.22 -16.23
N LYS A 12 -42.67 11.26 -16.74
CA LYS A 12 -42.47 11.42 -18.19
C LYS A 12 -41.35 10.50 -18.67
N ILE A 13 -41.72 9.48 -19.44
CA ILE A 13 -40.82 8.57 -20.16
C ILE A 13 -40.18 9.35 -21.31
N LEU A 14 -38.85 9.53 -21.27
CA LEU A 14 -38.07 10.07 -22.39
C LEU A 14 -37.58 8.91 -23.27
N LYS A 15 -38.03 8.88 -24.53
CA LYS A 15 -37.56 7.94 -25.56
C LYS A 15 -36.18 8.36 -26.08
N LYS A 16 -35.30 7.39 -26.35
CA LYS A 16 -34.02 7.60 -27.05
C LYS A 16 -34.26 7.87 -28.54
N ARG A 17 -33.61 8.90 -29.08
CA ARG A 17 -33.55 9.22 -30.50
C ARG A 17 -32.58 8.28 -31.22
N ALA A 18 -32.97 7.84 -32.41
CA ALA A 18 -32.20 7.05 -33.36
C ALA A 18 -31.49 7.96 -34.39
N GLY A 19 -30.43 7.42 -34.99
CA GLY A 19 -29.70 7.96 -36.17
C GLY A 19 -28.40 8.71 -35.80
N GLY A 20 -27.26 8.53 -36.48
CA GLY A 20 -26.92 7.74 -37.66
C GLY A 20 -25.57 8.22 -38.24
N GLY A 21 -24.86 7.34 -38.96
CA GLY A 21 -23.75 7.63 -39.91
C GLY A 21 -22.42 8.05 -39.27
N GLY A 22 -21.23 7.64 -39.71
CA GLY A 22 -20.77 7.00 -40.94
C GLY A 22 -19.36 7.53 -41.22
N GLY A 23 -18.39 6.67 -41.54
CA GLY A 23 -17.02 7.09 -41.87
C GLY A 23 -16.04 5.94 -42.02
N ARG A 24 -15.88 5.44 -43.25
CA ARG A 24 -14.89 4.45 -43.71
C ARG A 24 -13.69 5.18 -44.34
N SER A 25 -12.49 4.56 -44.29
CA SER A 25 -11.42 4.49 -45.33
C SER A 25 -10.06 4.24 -44.63
N SER A 26 -9.45 3.06 -44.77
CA SER A 26 -8.38 2.64 -45.74
C SER A 26 -7.02 3.30 -45.50
N GLY A 27 -5.85 2.68 -45.50
CA GLY A 27 -5.29 1.33 -45.76
C GLY A 27 -3.88 1.33 -45.10
N SER A 28 -2.91 0.43 -45.26
CA SER A 28 -2.65 -0.75 -46.10
C SER A 28 -1.26 -1.29 -45.67
N SER A 29 -1.05 -2.61 -45.70
CA SER A 29 0.19 -3.38 -46.01
C SER A 29 1.51 -3.06 -45.24
N SER A 30 2.37 -3.97 -44.81
CA SER A 30 2.81 -5.25 -45.41
C SER A 30 3.62 -6.12 -44.42
N SER A 31 3.44 -7.42 -44.57
CA SER A 31 4.29 -8.59 -44.24
C SER A 31 5.82 -8.42 -44.18
N SER A 32 6.50 -9.13 -43.27
CA SER A 32 7.28 -10.37 -43.57
C SER A 32 8.26 -10.80 -42.45
N GLY A 33 8.44 -12.12 -42.25
CA GLY A 33 9.51 -12.76 -41.47
C GLY A 33 9.03 -13.82 -40.45
N LYS A 34 8.64 -15.05 -40.86
CA LYS A 34 9.43 -16.31 -40.94
C LYS A 34 10.24 -16.63 -39.66
N GLY A 35 9.79 -17.59 -38.84
CA GLY A 35 10.33 -18.98 -38.73
C GLY A 35 10.88 -19.18 -37.30
N SER A 36 10.81 -20.30 -36.59
CA SER A 36 10.62 -21.70 -36.95
C SER A 36 10.08 -22.51 -35.76
N SER A 37 9.42 -23.61 -36.09
CA SER A 37 8.93 -24.69 -35.23
C SER A 37 9.99 -25.79 -35.04
N GLY A 38 9.87 -26.54 -33.92
CA GLY A 38 10.54 -27.82 -33.64
C GLY A 38 10.31 -28.22 -32.18
N SER A 39 9.20 -28.87 -31.84
CA SER A 39 8.98 -30.33 -31.76
C SER A 39 9.63 -31.03 -30.54
N SER A 40 8.78 -31.28 -29.53
CA SER A 40 8.59 -32.52 -28.74
C SER A 40 9.70 -33.60 -28.69
N SER A 41 10.04 -34.09 -27.48
CA SER A 41 9.43 -35.33 -26.90
C SER A 41 10.21 -35.89 -25.68
N SER A 42 9.44 -36.19 -24.61
CA SER A 42 9.46 -37.37 -23.72
C SER A 42 10.72 -37.88 -22.98
N SER A 43 10.57 -37.84 -21.64
CA SER A 43 10.62 -38.95 -20.65
C SER A 43 11.94 -39.58 -20.15
N SER A 44 12.05 -39.53 -18.82
CA SER A 44 12.36 -40.62 -17.87
C SER A 44 13.76 -40.72 -17.23
N SER A 45 13.75 -40.52 -15.91
CA SER A 45 14.34 -41.38 -14.87
C SER A 45 15.87 -41.51 -14.72
N GLY A 46 16.37 -41.03 -13.57
CA GLY A 46 17.16 -41.88 -12.67
C GLY A 46 18.61 -41.48 -12.33
N LYS A 47 18.77 -40.98 -11.09
CA LYS A 47 19.86 -41.22 -10.11
C LYS A 47 21.30 -40.71 -10.38
N GLY A 48 21.80 -39.93 -9.42
CA GLY A 48 23.10 -40.21 -8.77
C GLY A 48 24.23 -39.17 -8.93
N SER A 49 24.38 -38.31 -7.92
CA SER A 49 25.64 -37.76 -7.33
C SER A 49 26.72 -37.21 -8.30
N SER A 50 27.16 -35.96 -8.22
CA SER A 50 28.03 -35.43 -7.16
C SER A 50 28.60 -34.05 -7.57
N SER A 51 28.88 -33.23 -6.55
CA SER A 51 29.85 -32.12 -6.46
C SER A 51 29.74 -30.83 -7.30
N ASN A 52 29.72 -29.75 -6.52
CA ASN A 52 30.43 -28.46 -6.67
C ASN A 52 29.76 -27.25 -7.35
N SER A 53 29.37 -26.34 -6.45
CA SER A 53 29.73 -24.90 -6.43
C SER A 53 28.94 -23.91 -7.29
N ASP A 54 28.78 -22.72 -6.69
CA ASP A 54 28.37 -21.44 -7.27
C ASP A 54 26.86 -21.09 -7.35
N GLY A 55 26.37 -20.59 -6.22
CA GLY A 55 26.14 -19.15 -6.11
C GLY A 55 24.98 -18.53 -6.89
N LYS A 56 23.73 -18.74 -6.44
CA LYS A 56 22.64 -17.74 -6.54
C LYS A 56 21.72 -17.87 -5.32
N ARG A 57 21.87 -16.97 -4.34
CA ARG A 57 20.90 -16.82 -3.23
C ARG A 57 19.65 -16.15 -3.78
N SER A 58 18.61 -16.92 -4.09
CA SER A 58 17.26 -16.37 -4.21
C SER A 58 16.81 -15.87 -2.83
N PRO A 59 16.21 -14.67 -2.71
CA PRO A 59 15.62 -14.26 -1.44
C PRO A 59 14.43 -15.18 -1.14
N SER A 60 14.52 -15.88 -0.01
CA SER A 60 13.45 -16.72 0.50
C SER A 60 12.27 -15.83 0.92
N SER A 61 11.27 -15.70 0.05
CA SER A 61 10.00 -15.02 0.33
C SER A 61 9.11 -15.90 1.20
N THR A 62 9.38 -15.97 2.51
CA THR A 62 8.44 -16.60 3.45
C THR A 62 7.21 -15.70 3.62
N PRO A 63 6.00 -16.14 3.26
CA PRO A 63 4.78 -15.36 3.44
C PRO A 63 4.53 -15.10 4.93
N ARG A 64 4.36 -13.83 5.32
CA ARG A 64 3.90 -13.48 6.67
C ARG A 64 2.38 -13.33 6.66
N LYS A 65 1.69 -14.05 7.55
CA LYS A 65 0.23 -13.93 7.73
C LYS A 65 -0.06 -12.58 8.40
N GLY A 66 -0.78 -11.70 7.71
CA GLY A 66 -1.28 -10.46 8.30
C GLY A 66 -2.34 -10.74 9.36
N SER A 67 -2.20 -10.13 10.54
CA SER A 67 -3.19 -10.20 11.62
C SER A 67 -4.32 -9.21 11.35
N SER A 68 -5.25 -9.54 10.46
CA SER A 68 -6.59 -8.95 10.48
C SER A 68 -7.61 -10.06 10.36
N SER A 69 -8.71 -9.91 11.11
CA SER A 69 -9.72 -10.92 11.38
C SER A 69 -10.24 -11.55 10.07
N SER A 70 -9.72 -12.75 9.82
CA SER A 70 -10.12 -13.68 8.78
C SER A 70 -10.13 -13.12 7.36
N SER A 71 -9.01 -13.29 6.68
CA SER A 71 -8.98 -13.79 5.31
C SER A 71 -7.60 -14.37 5.07
N SER A 72 -7.53 -15.58 4.49
CA SER A 72 -6.29 -16.31 4.21
C SER A 72 -5.53 -15.67 3.04
N ARG A 73 -5.18 -14.40 3.16
CA ARG A 73 -4.41 -13.70 2.14
C ARG A 73 -2.97 -13.63 2.58
N SER A 74 -2.11 -14.15 1.70
CA SER A 74 -0.68 -14.01 1.81
C SER A 74 -0.30 -12.55 1.54
N ILE A 75 0.60 -12.00 2.34
CA ILE A 75 1.25 -10.71 2.11
C ILE A 75 2.69 -11.05 1.72
N THR A 76 3.06 -10.81 0.46
CA THR A 76 4.39 -11.15 -0.05
C THR A 76 5.14 -9.93 -0.55
N PRO A 77 6.43 -9.81 -0.16
CA PRO A 77 7.39 -8.97 -0.87
C PRO A 77 7.46 -9.39 -2.34
N TYR A 78 7.68 -8.44 -3.24
CA TYR A 78 7.78 -8.66 -4.69
C TYR A 78 6.52 -9.25 -5.38
N GLY A 79 5.42 -9.48 -4.66
CA GLY A 79 4.16 -9.99 -5.24
C GLY A 79 3.48 -8.99 -6.19
N ASN A 80 2.60 -9.40 -7.09
CA ASN A 80 2.00 -8.47 -8.08
C ASN A 80 0.84 -7.62 -7.55
N GLY A 81 0.31 -7.94 -6.36
CA GLY A 81 -0.95 -7.39 -5.86
C GLY A 81 -2.16 -8.10 -6.43
N VAL A 82 -3.34 -7.50 -6.26
CA VAL A 82 -4.60 -8.07 -6.76
C VAL A 82 -5.47 -7.02 -7.42
N THR A 83 -6.05 -7.41 -8.56
CA THR A 83 -6.99 -6.57 -9.33
C THR A 83 -8.42 -6.63 -8.77
N ARG A 84 -8.70 -7.54 -7.83
CA ARG A 84 -10.03 -7.68 -7.25
C ARG A 84 -10.30 -6.57 -6.24
N ILE A 85 -11.36 -5.82 -6.49
CA ILE A 85 -11.94 -4.84 -5.57
C ILE A 85 -13.01 -5.54 -4.72
N ILE A 86 -13.06 -5.20 -3.44
CA ILE A 86 -14.15 -5.58 -2.54
C ILE A 86 -14.64 -4.34 -1.78
N THR A 87 -15.87 -4.40 -1.30
CA THR A 87 -16.40 -3.43 -0.34
C THR A 87 -16.14 -3.92 1.07
N ILE A 88 -15.63 -3.04 1.94
CA ILE A 88 -15.41 -3.37 3.35
C ILE A 88 -16.77 -3.62 4.01
N PRO A 89 -16.98 -4.80 4.64
CA PRO A 89 -18.26 -5.14 5.27
C PRO A 89 -18.64 -4.20 6.42
N SER A 90 -19.94 -4.12 6.72
CA SER A 90 -20.45 -3.47 7.93
C SER A 90 -19.85 -4.08 9.20
N GLY A 91 -19.57 -3.24 10.20
CA GLY A 91 -18.96 -3.67 11.47
C GLY A 91 -17.43 -3.77 11.44
N GLN A 92 -16.80 -3.43 10.32
CA GLN A 92 -15.35 -3.25 10.20
C GLN A 92 -14.99 -1.76 10.15
N PHE A 93 -13.74 -1.43 10.49
CA PHE A 93 -13.21 -0.09 10.25
C PHE A 93 -13.32 0.24 8.77
N PHE A 94 -13.76 1.48 8.46
CA PHE A 94 -13.96 1.94 7.10
C PHE A 94 -15.04 1.18 6.30
N ALA A 95 -16.02 0.60 6.99
CA ALA A 95 -17.19 -0.02 6.36
C ALA A 95 -17.75 0.82 5.20
N GLY A 96 -18.05 0.15 4.09
CA GLY A 96 -18.56 0.78 2.87
C GLY A 96 -17.49 1.33 1.93
N ARG A 97 -16.23 1.52 2.37
CA ARG A 97 -15.12 1.91 1.48
C ARG A 97 -14.65 0.69 0.66
N SER A 98 -14.04 0.96 -0.50
CA SER A 98 -13.47 -0.09 -1.36
C SER A 98 -12.07 -0.49 -0.89
N ALA A 99 -11.67 -1.75 -1.10
CA ALA A 99 -10.32 -2.23 -0.86
C ALA A 99 -9.87 -3.20 -1.97
N GLY A 100 -8.59 -3.12 -2.36
CA GLY A 100 -8.03 -3.85 -3.50
C GLY A 100 -8.18 -3.12 -4.83
N GLY A 101 -7.74 -3.77 -5.91
CA GLY A 101 -7.82 -3.24 -7.27
C GLY A 101 -6.54 -2.63 -7.82
N ALA A 102 -5.51 -2.44 -6.98
CA ALA A 102 -4.22 -1.96 -7.43
C ALA A 102 -3.15 -3.07 -7.48
N THR A 103 -2.21 -2.87 -8.40
CA THR A 103 -1.08 -3.78 -8.65
C THR A 103 0.26 -3.10 -8.43
N ARG A 104 1.34 -3.89 -8.46
CA ARG A 104 2.72 -3.43 -8.38
C ARG A 104 3.04 -2.22 -9.28
N LEU A 105 2.44 -2.17 -10.47
CA LEU A 105 2.63 -1.08 -11.44
C LEU A 105 2.11 0.28 -10.97
N GLN A 106 1.27 0.31 -9.93
CA GLN A 106 0.61 1.51 -9.41
C GLN A 106 1.14 1.91 -8.03
N ILE A 107 2.27 1.34 -7.60
CA ILE A 107 2.80 1.57 -6.26
C ILE A 107 3.32 3.00 -6.09
N TYR A 108 4.00 3.54 -7.10
CA TYR A 108 4.65 4.84 -6.97
C TYR A 108 3.61 5.96 -6.85
N GLY A 109 3.73 6.75 -5.79
CA GLY A 109 3.05 8.03 -5.62
C GLY A 109 3.95 9.20 -6.02
N SER A 110 3.76 10.33 -5.36
CA SER A 110 4.62 11.52 -5.41
C SER A 110 5.03 11.90 -3.97
N LYS A 111 5.58 13.10 -3.78
CA LYS A 111 5.81 13.70 -2.45
C LYS A 111 4.53 14.17 -1.78
N THR A 112 3.42 14.21 -2.51
CA THR A 112 2.12 14.69 -2.02
C THR A 112 1.37 13.57 -1.30
N TYR A 113 0.91 13.82 -0.08
CA TYR A 113 0.08 12.86 0.64
C TYR A 113 -1.29 12.71 -0.03
N GLY A 114 -1.73 11.46 -0.21
CA GLY A 114 -2.88 11.12 -1.06
C GLY A 114 -2.51 10.75 -2.49
N SER A 115 -1.23 10.78 -2.87
CA SER A 115 -0.78 10.32 -4.20
C SER A 115 -0.71 8.79 -4.31
N GLY A 116 -0.58 8.28 -5.54
CA GLY A 116 -0.49 6.84 -5.81
C GLY A 116 -1.82 6.10 -5.69
N TYR A 117 -2.95 6.81 -5.76
CA TYR A 117 -4.28 6.23 -5.88
C TYR A 117 -4.66 6.10 -7.36
N PRO A 118 -4.97 4.89 -7.87
CA PRO A 118 -5.39 4.72 -9.25
C PRO A 118 -6.63 5.55 -9.59
N GLY A 119 -6.52 6.41 -10.60
CA GLY A 119 -7.64 7.20 -11.12
C GLY A 119 -8.14 8.31 -10.18
N VAL A 120 -7.42 8.63 -9.10
CA VAL A 120 -7.78 9.71 -8.17
C VAL A 120 -6.64 10.70 -8.07
N SER A 121 -6.94 11.97 -8.33
CA SER A 121 -6.02 13.08 -8.15
C SER A 121 -6.30 13.83 -6.84
N GLY A 122 -5.35 14.68 -6.45
CA GLY A 122 -5.47 15.64 -5.36
C GLY A 122 -5.00 15.15 -4.01
N ARG A 123 -5.07 16.05 -3.02
CA ARG A 123 -4.48 15.85 -1.68
C ARG A 123 -5.38 15.04 -0.75
N GLY A 124 -4.74 14.42 0.24
CA GLY A 124 -5.40 13.71 1.33
C GLY A 124 -5.94 12.33 0.96
N VAL A 125 -6.39 11.60 1.98
CA VAL A 125 -6.88 10.22 1.85
C VAL A 125 -8.31 10.04 2.36
N ALA A 126 -8.93 11.13 2.80
CA ALA A 126 -10.31 11.15 3.27
C ALA A 126 -11.24 10.59 2.18
N SER A 127 -12.15 9.70 2.57
CA SER A 127 -13.15 9.09 1.68
C SER A 127 -12.61 8.28 0.49
N ARG A 128 -11.31 7.97 0.41
CA ARG A 128 -10.72 7.18 -0.68
C ARG A 128 -10.89 5.67 -0.48
N GLY A 129 -10.60 4.83 -1.47
CA GLY A 129 -10.49 3.38 -1.23
C GLY A 129 -9.23 3.00 -0.45
N PHE A 130 -8.94 1.71 -0.36
CA PHE A 130 -7.65 1.16 0.04
C PHE A 130 -7.15 0.26 -1.09
N PRO A 131 -6.60 0.80 -2.18
CA PRO A 131 -6.33 0.05 -3.41
C PRO A 131 -5.41 -1.17 -3.20
N PHE A 132 -4.61 -1.13 -2.13
CA PHE A 132 -3.68 -2.18 -1.73
C PHE A 132 -4.05 -2.89 -0.42
N PHE A 133 -5.25 -2.65 0.14
CA PHE A 133 -5.74 -3.09 1.46
C PHE A 133 -5.10 -2.44 2.69
N PHE A 134 -3.95 -1.79 2.55
CA PHE A 134 -3.28 -1.13 3.68
C PHE A 134 -3.85 0.27 3.92
N TRP A 135 -3.85 0.70 5.19
CA TRP A 135 -4.29 2.02 5.59
C TRP A 135 -3.16 3.04 5.42
N PRO A 136 -3.44 4.26 4.93
CA PRO A 136 -2.43 5.31 4.73
C PRO A 136 -1.61 5.58 6.00
N VAL A 137 -0.38 6.05 5.87
CA VAL A 137 0.36 6.55 7.05
C VAL A 137 -0.38 7.73 7.65
N VAL A 138 -0.20 7.95 8.94
CA VAL A 138 -0.87 9.03 9.64
C VAL A 138 0.18 9.86 10.32
N TRP A 139 0.16 11.16 10.09
CA TRP A 139 1.09 12.09 10.71
C TRP A 139 0.43 12.57 12.00
N GLY A 140 1.12 12.47 13.14
CA GLY A 140 0.54 12.90 14.41
C GLY A 140 0.45 14.42 14.55
N GLY A 141 -0.21 14.84 15.63
CA GLY A 141 -0.89 16.11 15.93
C GLY A 141 -0.46 17.45 15.33
N ALA A 142 -1.47 18.32 15.29
CA ALA A 142 -1.56 19.58 14.55
C ALA A 142 -0.37 20.53 14.75
N ALA A 143 0.46 20.67 13.72
CA ALA A 143 1.27 21.88 13.53
C ALA A 143 0.38 22.97 12.91
N GLY A 144 -0.55 23.54 13.69
CA GLY A 144 -1.17 24.86 13.48
C GLY A 144 -1.43 25.34 12.04
N GLY A 145 -1.85 24.46 11.13
CA GLY A 145 -1.81 24.71 9.69
C GLY A 145 -3.02 24.10 8.95
N THR A 146 -3.35 24.70 7.81
CA THR A 146 -4.52 24.48 6.94
C THR A 146 -4.64 23.07 6.33
N ALA A 147 -3.70 22.16 6.60
CA ALA A 147 -3.62 20.82 6.02
C ALA A 147 -4.22 19.74 6.94
N SER A 148 -5.50 19.89 7.30
CA SER A 148 -6.25 18.95 8.17
C SER A 148 -6.21 17.49 7.67
N TYR A 149 -5.93 17.28 6.39
CA TYR A 149 -5.85 15.97 5.76
C TYR A 149 -4.61 15.15 6.16
N LEU A 150 -3.61 15.75 6.81
CA LEU A 150 -2.37 15.08 7.24
C LEU A 150 -2.47 14.48 8.64
N TYR A 151 -3.39 14.98 9.47
CA TYR A 151 -3.37 14.79 10.91
C TYR A 151 -4.57 13.97 11.41
N ASP A 152 -4.33 12.73 11.85
CA ASP A 152 -5.31 11.93 12.63
C ASP A 152 -4.58 11.15 13.73
N GLU A 153 -4.66 11.66 14.96
CA GLU A 153 -3.83 11.20 16.08
C GLU A 153 -4.19 9.79 16.58
N ASN A 154 -5.41 9.32 16.33
CA ASN A 154 -5.94 8.09 16.93
C ASN A 154 -5.66 6.82 16.10
N GLU A 155 -5.09 6.96 14.90
CA GLU A 155 -4.93 5.85 13.95
C GLU A 155 -3.51 5.29 13.85
N ALA A 156 -2.49 5.97 14.38
CA ALA A 156 -1.09 5.55 14.27
C ALA A 156 -0.76 4.29 15.09
N TYR A 157 -1.37 4.16 16.27
CA TYR A 157 -1.13 3.06 17.22
C TYR A 157 -2.13 1.89 17.07
N ASN A 158 -3.07 2.00 16.13
CA ASN A 158 -4.15 1.01 15.98
C ASN A 158 -3.59 -0.32 15.45
N SER A 159 -3.59 -1.36 16.28
CA SER A 159 -3.16 -2.71 15.92
C SER A 159 -4.11 -3.42 14.94
N SER A 160 -5.32 -2.92 14.75
CA SER A 160 -6.30 -3.43 13.77
C SER A 160 -5.95 -3.04 12.32
N ARG A 161 -4.95 -2.17 12.14
CA ARG A 161 -4.37 -1.86 10.83
C ARG A 161 -3.93 -3.14 10.11
N PRO A 162 -4.28 -3.31 8.83
CA PRO A 162 -3.66 -4.33 8.00
C PRO A 162 -2.14 -4.14 8.01
N GLY A 163 -1.41 -5.19 8.41
CA GLY A 163 0.04 -5.15 8.59
C GLY A 163 0.52 -4.67 9.97
N GLY A 164 -0.38 -4.16 10.82
CA GLY A 164 -0.15 -3.74 12.20
C GLY A 164 0.12 -2.23 12.39
N ARG A 165 0.52 -1.85 13.61
CA ARG A 165 0.79 -0.45 13.98
C ARG A 165 1.89 0.19 13.11
N LEU A 166 1.94 1.52 13.07
CA LEU A 166 3.01 2.24 12.38
C LEU A 166 4.36 2.08 13.08
N MET A 167 5.39 1.84 12.28
CA MET A 167 6.78 1.71 12.67
C MET A 167 7.64 2.57 11.75
N THR A 168 8.79 2.99 12.26
CA THR A 168 9.80 3.71 11.49
C THR A 168 11.16 3.02 11.60
N ALA A 169 11.98 3.15 10.56
CA ALA A 169 13.35 2.67 10.53
C ALA A 169 14.23 3.65 9.76
N ALA A 170 15.46 3.86 10.24
CA ALA A 170 16.40 4.82 9.69
C ALA A 170 17.54 4.12 8.92
N PHE A 171 17.95 4.74 7.82
CA PHE A 171 19.05 4.31 6.96
C PHE A 171 19.95 5.52 6.74
N GLN A 172 21.19 5.43 7.19
CA GLN A 172 22.14 6.52 7.13
C GLN A 172 23.17 6.26 6.04
N SER A 173 23.39 7.26 5.20
CA SER A 173 24.44 7.23 4.19
C SER A 173 25.83 7.30 4.83
N ASN A 174 26.76 6.47 4.36
CA ASN A 174 28.17 6.54 4.73
C ASN A 174 28.97 7.54 3.90
N THR A 175 28.39 8.13 2.85
CA THR A 175 29.06 9.10 1.96
C THR A 175 28.73 10.54 2.35
N THR A 176 27.46 10.83 2.64
CA THR A 176 26.99 12.20 2.93
C THR A 176 26.41 12.37 4.34
N SER A 177 26.37 11.30 5.13
CA SER A 177 25.67 11.27 6.44
C SER A 177 24.17 11.58 6.37
N SER A 178 23.57 11.65 5.18
CA SER A 178 22.12 11.84 5.01
C SER A 178 21.36 10.68 5.64
N ILE A 179 20.28 10.99 6.37
CA ILE A 179 19.43 9.98 7.02
C ILE A 179 18.11 9.91 6.27
N PHE A 180 17.82 8.74 5.73
CA PHE A 180 16.53 8.41 5.14
C PHE A 180 15.73 7.58 6.13
N ARG A 181 14.44 7.82 6.26
CA ARG A 181 13.55 7.02 7.10
C ARG A 181 12.41 6.46 6.29
N ILE A 182 11.99 5.25 6.65
CA ILE A 182 10.77 4.65 6.11
C ILE A 182 9.71 4.65 7.21
N LEU A 183 8.47 5.00 6.87
CA LEU A 183 7.31 4.95 7.75
C LEU A 183 6.22 4.10 7.10
N SER A 184 5.77 3.05 7.79
CA SER A 184 4.68 2.17 7.35
C SER A 184 4.21 1.24 8.48
N ASP A 185 3.32 0.31 8.18
CA ASP A 185 2.94 -0.77 9.09
C ASP A 185 4.11 -1.70 9.43
N ILE A 186 4.07 -2.32 10.61
CA ILE A 186 5.16 -3.18 11.12
C ILE A 186 5.53 -4.33 10.16
N THR A 187 4.55 -4.96 9.50
CA THR A 187 4.82 -6.04 8.56
C THR A 187 5.60 -5.53 7.35
N THR A 188 5.20 -4.39 6.81
CA THR A 188 5.89 -3.75 5.67
C THR A 188 7.31 -3.32 6.05
N ILE A 189 7.49 -2.65 7.18
CA ILE A 189 8.81 -2.19 7.65
C ILE A 189 9.77 -3.37 7.85
N PHE A 190 9.30 -4.46 8.46
CA PHE A 190 10.14 -5.64 8.71
C PHE A 190 10.68 -6.28 7.43
N ASN A 191 9.85 -6.35 6.36
CA ASN A 191 10.31 -6.86 5.07
C ASN A 191 11.26 -5.87 4.39
N LEU A 192 10.92 -4.57 4.39
CA LEU A 192 11.71 -3.55 3.72
C LEU A 192 13.10 -3.36 4.35
N ILE A 193 13.26 -3.51 5.67
CA ILE A 193 14.59 -3.43 6.30
C ILE A 193 15.54 -4.48 5.71
N THR A 194 15.08 -5.73 5.63
CA THR A 194 15.90 -6.81 5.09
C THR A 194 16.18 -6.63 3.60
N ASP A 195 15.19 -6.16 2.83
CA ASP A 195 15.36 -5.93 1.39
C ASP A 195 16.28 -4.73 1.08
N ILE A 196 16.12 -3.61 1.79
CA ILE A 196 16.97 -2.42 1.60
C ILE A 196 18.40 -2.72 2.01
N HIS A 197 18.61 -3.34 3.18
CA HIS A 197 19.95 -3.67 3.64
C HIS A 197 20.66 -4.69 2.73
N ALA A 198 19.91 -5.59 2.09
CA ALA A 198 20.49 -6.58 1.17
C ALA A 198 20.82 -6.00 -0.21
N ASN A 199 20.02 -5.05 -0.70
CA ASN A 199 20.14 -4.53 -2.08
C ASN A 199 20.87 -3.18 -2.18
N CYS A 200 20.87 -2.37 -1.12
CA CYS A 200 21.45 -1.04 -1.14
C CYS A 200 22.85 -0.97 -0.58
N THR A 201 23.70 -0.23 -1.29
CA THR A 201 25.03 0.16 -0.87
C THR A 201 24.99 1.54 -0.20
N HIS A 202 26.14 2.01 0.27
CA HIS A 202 26.31 3.30 0.97
C HIS A 202 25.60 3.41 2.32
N LEU A 203 25.22 2.29 2.93
CA LEU A 203 24.68 2.27 4.29
C LEU A 203 25.81 2.28 5.32
N THR A 204 25.67 3.08 6.38
CA THR A 204 26.51 2.95 7.57
C THR A 204 26.10 1.74 8.41
N SER A 205 26.98 1.34 9.34
CA SER A 205 26.66 0.34 10.37
C SER A 205 25.51 0.74 11.31
N ASN A 206 25.16 2.03 11.36
CA ASN A 206 24.03 2.54 12.16
C ASN A 206 22.68 2.39 11.45
N SER A 207 22.69 2.04 10.16
CA SER A 207 21.47 1.82 9.39
C SER A 207 20.72 0.59 9.89
N ALA A 208 19.40 0.62 9.77
CA ALA A 208 18.56 -0.52 10.06
C ALA A 208 18.96 -1.73 9.19
N SER A 209 19.27 -2.83 9.85
CA SER A 209 19.75 -4.07 9.20
C SER A 209 18.89 -5.28 9.52
N THR A 210 18.11 -5.21 10.60
CA THR A 210 17.21 -6.28 11.03
C THR A 210 15.87 -5.71 11.51
N PRO A 211 14.78 -6.51 11.55
CA PRO A 211 13.48 -6.07 12.05
C PRO A 211 13.50 -5.42 13.44
N SER A 212 14.43 -5.82 14.32
CA SER A 212 14.59 -5.23 15.66
C SER A 212 15.13 -3.79 15.65
N SER A 213 15.70 -3.33 14.53
CA SER A 213 16.11 -1.93 14.37
C SER A 213 14.91 -0.98 14.18
N ALA A 214 13.72 -1.50 13.86
CA ALA A 214 12.52 -0.69 13.72
C ALA A 214 11.97 -0.26 15.08
N VAL A 215 11.56 1.00 15.18
CA VAL A 215 10.92 1.56 16.38
C VAL A 215 9.47 1.92 16.10
N PRO A 216 8.56 1.85 17.10
CA PRO A 216 7.20 2.34 16.95
C PRO A 216 7.20 3.81 16.54
N TYR A 217 6.34 4.17 15.59
CA TYR A 217 6.19 5.57 15.22
C TYR A 217 5.59 6.35 16.40
N ASN A 218 6.30 7.38 16.83
CA ASN A 218 5.85 8.33 17.84
C ASN A 218 6.01 9.73 17.24
N SER A 219 4.89 10.37 16.89
CA SER A 219 4.90 11.70 16.27
C SER A 219 5.51 12.80 17.14
N SER A 220 5.54 12.59 18.46
CA SER A 220 6.11 13.56 19.41
C SER A 220 7.62 13.38 19.61
N ALA A 221 8.23 12.35 19.03
CA ALA A 221 9.68 12.18 19.05
C ALA A 221 10.35 13.27 18.21
N SER A 222 11.49 13.78 18.66
CA SER A 222 12.23 14.85 17.96
C SER A 222 12.72 14.43 16.57
N ASP A 223 12.96 13.13 16.39
CA ASP A 223 13.42 12.50 15.16
C ASP A 223 12.30 11.79 14.39
N ALA A 224 11.03 12.02 14.77
CA ALA A 224 9.89 11.48 14.07
C ALA A 224 9.85 12.01 12.63
N PRO A 225 9.69 11.14 11.62
CA PRO A 225 9.50 11.60 10.26
C PRO A 225 8.25 12.47 10.16
N LYS A 226 8.34 13.52 9.35
CA LYS A 226 7.30 14.53 9.15
C LYS A 226 6.79 14.54 7.69
N PRO A 227 5.57 15.01 7.41
CA PRO A 227 5.03 15.03 6.06
C PRO A 227 5.85 15.92 5.10
N GLU A 228 6.40 17.04 5.55
CA GLU A 228 7.27 17.91 4.76
C GLU A 228 8.62 17.30 4.41
N GLN A 229 9.02 16.22 5.10
CA GLN A 229 10.26 15.49 4.85
C GLN A 229 10.07 14.37 3.81
N VAL A 230 8.85 14.13 3.33
CA VAL A 230 8.58 13.02 2.41
C VAL A 230 9.17 13.29 1.04
N VAL A 231 10.00 12.36 0.58
CA VAL A 231 10.59 12.38 -0.76
C VAL A 231 9.85 11.47 -1.73
N GLN A 232 9.13 10.47 -1.21
CA GLN A 232 8.31 9.56 -2.03
C GLN A 232 7.26 8.83 -1.17
N TYR A 233 6.00 8.90 -1.58
CA TYR A 233 4.97 7.98 -1.09
C TYR A 233 4.89 6.74 -1.99
N PHE A 234 4.54 5.61 -1.38
CA PHE A 234 4.26 4.37 -2.09
C PHE A 234 2.94 3.76 -1.63
N ARG A 235 2.39 2.91 -2.49
CA ARG A 235 1.24 2.05 -2.20
C ARG A 235 0.07 2.90 -1.66
N SER A 236 -0.30 3.95 -2.39
CA SER A 236 -1.39 4.89 -2.03
C SER A 236 -1.20 5.58 -0.66
N SER A 237 0.00 6.15 -0.43
CA SER A 237 0.42 6.81 0.82
C SER A 237 0.41 5.91 2.06
N THR A 238 0.57 4.59 1.91
CA THR A 238 0.66 3.65 3.05
C THR A 238 2.11 3.34 3.45
N VAL A 239 3.07 3.74 2.61
CA VAL A 239 4.50 3.77 2.90
C VAL A 239 5.01 5.16 2.55
N ALA A 240 5.82 5.75 3.41
CA ALA A 240 6.52 6.99 3.15
C ALA A 240 8.03 6.78 3.27
N LEU A 241 8.79 7.25 2.28
CA LEU A 241 10.23 7.46 2.37
C LEU A 241 10.46 8.95 2.66
N THR A 242 11.17 9.25 3.73
CA THR A 242 11.49 10.61 4.17
C THR A 242 12.99 10.83 4.20
N LEU A 243 13.39 12.10 4.10
CA LEU A 243 14.77 12.55 4.24
C LEU A 243 14.84 13.53 5.42
N ASP A 244 15.65 13.20 6.43
CA ASP A 244 15.85 14.07 7.59
C ASP A 244 16.48 15.40 7.13
N GLY A 245 15.93 16.51 7.62
CA GLY A 245 16.34 17.87 7.24
C GLY A 245 15.73 18.41 5.95
N TYR A 246 15.03 17.59 5.16
CA TYR A 246 14.25 18.10 4.03
C TYR A 246 12.99 18.84 4.50
N ASN A 247 12.68 19.97 3.88
CA ASN A 247 11.50 20.76 4.23
C ASN A 247 10.77 21.20 2.95
N ASN A 248 9.77 20.41 2.57
CA ASN A 248 8.87 20.72 1.47
C ASN A 248 7.66 21.51 1.96
N THR A 249 7.75 22.83 1.96
CA THR A 249 6.66 23.72 2.39
C THR A 249 5.40 23.58 1.54
N ALA A 250 5.54 23.14 0.29
CA ALA A 250 4.42 22.94 -0.63
C ALA A 250 3.34 22.01 -0.07
N VAL A 251 3.70 21.10 0.85
CA VAL A 251 2.78 20.19 1.54
C VAL A 251 1.69 20.95 2.33
N PHE A 252 1.97 22.16 2.79
CA PHE A 252 1.02 22.99 3.54
C PHE A 252 0.28 24.03 2.68
N ASP A 253 0.72 24.23 1.45
CA ASP A 253 0.14 25.20 0.52
C ASP A 253 -1.11 24.66 -0.21
N SER A 254 -1.63 25.46 -1.14
CA SER A 254 -2.70 25.05 -2.06
C SER A 254 -2.34 23.81 -2.87
N GLU A 255 -3.35 23.04 -3.27
CA GLU A 255 -3.15 21.97 -4.23
C GLU A 255 -2.59 22.49 -5.55
N GLY A 256 -1.61 21.77 -6.12
CA GLY A 256 -0.90 22.18 -7.33
C GLY A 256 0.36 23.00 -7.09
N THR A 257 0.65 23.43 -5.86
CA THR A 257 1.94 24.04 -5.52
C THR A 257 3.07 23.05 -5.79
N ALA A 258 4.09 23.49 -6.52
CA ALA A 258 5.25 22.67 -6.88
C ALA A 258 6.09 22.33 -5.64
N ASP A 259 6.56 21.09 -5.57
CA ASP A 259 7.41 20.63 -4.46
C ASP A 259 8.76 21.37 -4.44
N VAL A 260 9.25 21.67 -3.24
CA VAL A 260 10.59 22.20 -3.04
C VAL A 260 11.63 21.20 -3.58
N PRO A 261 12.64 21.61 -4.35
CA PRO A 261 13.70 20.72 -4.80
C PRO A 261 14.41 20.01 -3.63
N LEU A 262 14.93 18.81 -3.89
CA LEU A 262 15.76 18.13 -2.88
C LEU A 262 17.05 18.95 -2.61
N PRO A 263 17.55 18.98 -1.37
CA PRO A 263 18.76 19.72 -1.05
C PRO A 263 19.98 19.13 -1.75
N SER A 264 20.94 19.99 -2.11
CA SER A 264 22.24 19.55 -2.61
C SER A 264 23.04 18.84 -1.52
N GLY A 265 23.88 17.87 -1.89
CA GLY A 265 24.76 17.17 -0.95
C GLY A 265 24.10 15.98 -0.24
N ILE A 266 22.95 15.51 -0.73
CA ILE A 266 22.37 14.23 -0.31
C ILE A 266 22.97 13.06 -1.09
N ASP A 267 22.93 11.87 -0.50
CA ASP A 267 23.28 10.64 -1.20
C ASP A 267 22.14 10.22 -2.13
N THR A 268 22.17 10.72 -3.36
CA THR A 268 21.19 10.37 -4.39
C THR A 268 21.28 8.90 -4.79
N THR A 269 22.46 8.27 -4.67
CA THR A 269 22.63 6.84 -5.00
C THR A 269 21.89 5.97 -4.00
N LEU A 270 21.99 6.27 -2.70
CA LEU A 270 21.23 5.59 -1.67
C LEU A 270 19.72 5.87 -1.83
N LEU A 271 19.33 7.12 -2.08
CA LEU A 271 17.94 7.49 -2.32
C LEU A 271 17.32 6.69 -3.47
N ASP A 272 18.01 6.62 -4.62
CA ASP A 272 17.53 5.90 -5.79
C ASP A 272 17.44 4.40 -5.52
N CYS A 273 18.43 3.82 -4.82
CA CYS A 273 18.37 2.42 -4.42
C CYS A 273 17.19 2.12 -3.50
N MET A 274 16.96 2.94 -2.48
CA MET A 274 15.83 2.78 -1.57
C MET A 274 14.51 2.93 -2.33
N ASN A 275 14.40 3.93 -3.20
CA ASN A 275 13.19 4.18 -3.99
C ASN A 275 12.85 2.99 -4.92
N PHE A 276 13.86 2.45 -5.61
CA PHE A 276 13.72 1.27 -6.43
C PHE A 276 13.35 0.03 -5.61
N THR A 277 14.10 -0.22 -4.53
CA THR A 277 13.92 -1.40 -3.67
C THR A 277 12.54 -1.40 -3.01
N ILE A 278 12.08 -0.26 -2.49
CA ILE A 278 10.74 -0.16 -1.90
C ILE A 278 9.66 -0.41 -2.95
N GLY A 279 9.77 0.18 -4.15
CA GLY A 279 8.80 -0.05 -5.22
C GLY A 279 8.71 -1.53 -5.64
N ALA A 280 9.86 -2.20 -5.77
CA ALA A 280 9.93 -3.61 -6.12
C ALA A 280 9.44 -4.52 -4.98
N ALA A 281 9.88 -4.26 -3.76
CA ALA A 281 9.80 -5.21 -2.65
C ALA A 281 8.63 -4.96 -1.69
N VAL A 282 7.99 -3.78 -1.69
CA VAL A 282 6.92 -3.47 -0.71
C VAL A 282 5.87 -4.58 -0.71
N PRO A 283 5.53 -5.16 0.45
CA PRO A 283 4.64 -6.32 0.46
C PRO A 283 3.26 -5.96 -0.05
N LEU A 284 2.73 -6.83 -0.92
CA LEU A 284 1.37 -6.73 -1.43
C LEU A 284 0.56 -7.97 -1.07
N VAL A 285 -0.75 -7.79 -1.01
CA VAL A 285 -1.70 -8.87 -0.82
C VAL A 285 -1.74 -9.72 -2.09
N ASP A 286 -1.55 -11.03 -1.95
CA ASP A 286 -1.64 -12.00 -3.05
C ASP A 286 -3.08 -12.41 -3.36
N ALA A 287 -3.27 -12.96 -4.55
CA ALA A 287 -4.50 -13.61 -4.98
C ALA A 287 -4.72 -14.95 -4.23
N GLY A 288 -5.09 -14.88 -2.95
CA GLY A 288 -5.65 -15.98 -2.18
C GLY A 288 -7.17 -15.92 -2.10
N TYR A 289 -7.83 -17.05 -1.85
CA TYR A 289 -9.29 -17.12 -1.68
C TYR A 289 -9.76 -16.18 -0.57
N ILE A 290 -10.69 -15.27 -0.91
CA ILE A 290 -11.28 -14.32 0.02
C ILE A 290 -12.32 -15.04 0.88
N ARG A 291 -11.98 -15.33 2.14
CA ARG A 291 -12.97 -15.67 3.18
C ARG A 291 -12.89 -14.63 4.27
N TRP A 292 -13.79 -13.65 4.26
CA TRP A 292 -13.94 -12.76 5.42
C TRP A 292 -14.49 -13.58 6.57
N GLY A 293 -13.99 -13.34 7.78
CA GLY A 293 -14.46 -14.06 8.96
C GLY A 293 -15.88 -13.67 9.16
N THR A 294 -16.76 -14.65 9.11
CA THR A 294 -18.06 -14.50 9.73
C THR A 294 -17.81 -14.06 11.16
N PRO A 295 -18.45 -12.97 11.64
CA PRO A 295 -18.40 -12.63 13.06
C PRO A 295 -18.73 -13.90 13.84
N SER A 296 -17.94 -14.19 14.87
CA SER A 296 -18.05 -15.43 15.63
C SER A 296 -19.51 -15.65 16.06
N TYR A 297 -20.18 -16.62 15.44
CA TYR A 297 -21.51 -17.09 15.87
C TYR A 297 -21.52 -17.57 17.33
N GLY A 298 -20.34 -17.72 17.95
CA GLY A 298 -20.18 -17.97 19.38
C GLY A 298 -20.83 -16.91 20.28
N VAL A 299 -20.90 -15.63 19.88
CA VAL A 299 -21.58 -14.59 20.69
C VAL A 299 -23.11 -14.71 20.59
N VAL A 300 -23.64 -15.12 19.43
CA VAL A 300 -25.07 -15.38 19.26
C VAL A 300 -25.49 -16.65 20.03
N GLY A 301 -24.64 -17.68 20.03
CA GLY A 301 -24.84 -18.89 20.85
C GLY A 301 -24.82 -18.60 22.35
N LEU A 302 -23.90 -17.74 22.82
CA LEU A 302 -23.81 -17.35 24.23
C LEU A 302 -25.03 -16.50 24.66
N LEU A 303 -25.49 -15.57 23.81
CA LEU A 303 -26.72 -14.81 24.05
C LEU A 303 -27.96 -15.70 24.07
N TRP A 304 -28.03 -16.71 23.19
CA TRP A 304 -29.13 -17.66 23.18
C TRP A 304 -29.16 -18.54 24.44
N VAL A 305 -28.00 -19.02 24.90
CA VAL A 305 -27.90 -19.80 26.15
C VAL A 305 -28.24 -18.94 27.37
N VAL A 306 -27.79 -17.68 27.44
CA VAL A 306 -28.12 -16.78 28.55
C VAL A 306 -29.62 -16.44 28.57
N LEU A 307 -30.25 -16.23 27.41
CA LEU A 307 -31.69 -15.99 27.30
C LEU A 307 -32.54 -17.24 27.61
N PHE A 308 -32.03 -18.44 27.32
CA PHE A 308 -32.73 -19.68 27.66
C PHE A 308 -32.59 -20.04 29.14
N VAL A 309 -31.39 -19.88 29.72
CA VAL A 309 -31.14 -20.17 31.15
C VAL A 309 -31.80 -19.12 32.05
N GLY A 310 -31.90 -17.87 31.60
CA GLY A 310 -32.59 -16.80 32.34
C GLY A 310 -34.13 -16.92 32.39
N ASN A 311 -34.75 -17.78 31.57
CA ASN A 311 -36.19 -18.07 31.61
C ASN A 311 -36.51 -19.37 32.37
N LEU A 312 -35.49 -20.02 32.96
CA LEU A 312 -35.61 -21.27 33.73
C LEU A 312 -35.49 -21.04 35.25
N PHE A 313 -35.45 -19.78 35.70
CA PHE A 313 -35.50 -19.36 37.10
C PHE A 313 -36.61 -18.34 37.32
#